data_AF-A0A1R4J1X8-F1
#
_entry.id   AF-A0A1R4J1X8-F1
#
_cell.length_a   1.000
_cell.length_b   1.000
_cell.length_c   1.000
_cell.angle_alpha   90.00
_cell.angle_beta   90.00
_cell.angle_gamma   90.00
#
_symmetry.space_group_name_H-M   'P 1'
#
loop_
_entity.id
_entity.type
_entity.pdbx_description
1 polymer ?
#
loop_
_entity_poly.entity_id
_entity_poly.type
_entity_poly.pdbx_seq_one_letter_code
_entity_poly.pdbx_strand_id
1 'polypeptide(L)'
;MSNDKYVVGIDFGTLSGRAAVVSVADGQELGHGVKDYTHQVMDRGLTAGDGQALPPDFALQVPADYIEVLQTAVPEAIKSAGVDPSQIVGIGIDFTSATVVAAKADGTPLCELPEFKNRPHAYVKLWKHHGAFEQAERIVEVAKQRNEDWLARYGGTLSAEMLLPKVLETLEKDPEVYQATERFFNALDWITFRMTGNEVYAAGDSGYKRNFQDGKYPSREYLEQLNPAFGGVFEEKMPGEVLPLGAEAGKLTAEAAGWMGLPEGISVAVGNIDAHVTAAAVQAVEAGQMTAIMGTSSCHIVLGNELKEVPGMFGVVDGGIVDGLWAFECGQTAVGDIFAWFVNTSVNAGYYRDAEAAGVSIHDWLTRLAADQEIGEHGLVALDWHNGNRSVLNDPNLSALVVGQTLGTRPEDTYRALLEATAFGARTIIETFARNGVEITEIVAAGGLIKNKFLMQMYADVCKLPISVGLTTQPGALGSAVFAAVAAGVYPDVKAASMAMGARQENAYLPNPEASALYDKLFYEYTLLHDVFGRGGSSLLYRLKDMRRDGVKRRAAKHEGRYEDLDTTREQIAGGGTDYYPVA
;
A
#
# COMPACT_ATOMS: atom_id res chain seq x y z
N MET A 1 5.90 -28.47 32.10
CA MET A 1 6.02 -27.85 30.76
C MET A 1 5.10 -26.64 30.80
N SER A 2 5.57 -25.45 30.45
CA SER A 2 4.68 -24.28 30.48
C SER A 2 3.56 -24.49 29.45
N ASN A 3 2.37 -23.99 29.75
CA ASN A 3 1.19 -24.12 28.88
C ASN A 3 1.14 -22.97 27.85
N ASP A 4 2.29 -22.35 27.61
CA ASP A 4 2.42 -21.14 26.80
C ASP A 4 2.27 -21.54 25.34
N LYS A 5 1.42 -20.80 24.62
CA LYS A 5 1.16 -20.98 23.19
C LYS A 5 1.70 -19.77 22.45
N TYR A 6 2.27 -20.03 21.29
CA TYR A 6 2.81 -19.01 20.39
C TYR A 6 2.15 -19.12 19.02
N VAL A 7 2.24 -18.04 18.26
CA VAL A 7 1.85 -17.99 16.85
C VAL A 7 2.93 -17.28 16.05
N VAL A 8 2.94 -17.51 14.74
CA VAL A 8 3.83 -16.81 13.81
C VAL A 8 3.00 -15.85 12.97
N GLY A 9 3.37 -14.58 12.97
CA GLY A 9 2.87 -13.59 12.03
C GLY A 9 3.91 -13.30 10.95
N ILE A 10 3.50 -13.26 9.68
CA ILE A 10 4.40 -13.02 8.56
C ILE A 10 3.89 -11.85 7.71
N ASP A 11 4.70 -10.81 7.61
CA ASP A 11 4.43 -9.57 6.86
C ASP A 11 5.26 -9.58 5.58
N PHE A 12 4.57 -9.71 4.44
CA PHE A 12 5.17 -9.66 3.11
C PHE A 12 5.06 -8.25 2.53
N GLY A 13 6.09 -7.45 2.80
CA GLY A 13 6.23 -6.10 2.26
C GLY A 13 6.69 -6.07 0.80
N THR A 14 7.05 -4.87 0.33
CA THR A 14 7.47 -4.66 -1.07
C THR A 14 8.89 -5.15 -1.36
N LEU A 15 9.82 -5.09 -0.40
CA LEU A 15 11.24 -5.38 -0.64
C LEU A 15 11.75 -6.62 0.13
N SER A 16 10.99 -7.03 1.15
CA SER A 16 11.34 -8.10 2.06
C SER A 16 10.09 -8.68 2.72
N GLY A 17 10.21 -9.91 3.21
CA GLY A 17 9.27 -10.50 4.15
C GLY A 17 9.86 -10.56 5.55
N ARG A 18 9.00 -10.38 6.56
CA ARG A 18 9.35 -10.37 7.99
C ARG A 18 8.49 -11.38 8.73
N ALA A 19 9.08 -12.16 9.61
CA ALA A 19 8.35 -13.08 10.48
C ALA A 19 8.58 -12.69 11.95
N ALA A 20 7.53 -12.81 12.77
CA ALA A 20 7.61 -12.63 14.21
C ALA A 20 6.95 -13.80 14.94
N VAL A 21 7.61 -14.30 15.97
CA VAL A 21 7.01 -15.24 16.93
C VAL A 21 6.40 -14.43 18.05
N VAL A 22 5.11 -14.63 18.29
CA VAL A 22 4.31 -13.81 19.20
C VAL A 22 3.67 -14.67 20.29
N SER A 23 3.77 -14.22 21.53
CA SER A 23 3.04 -14.77 22.67
C SER A 23 1.54 -14.53 22.51
N VAL A 24 0.74 -15.59 22.59
CA VAL A 24 -0.72 -15.46 22.47
C VAL A 24 -1.34 -14.83 23.73
N ALA A 25 -0.64 -14.87 24.87
CA ALA A 25 -1.16 -14.40 26.15
C ALA A 25 -1.23 -12.87 26.25
N ASP A 26 -0.27 -12.17 25.63
CA ASP A 26 -0.05 -10.73 25.80
C ASP A 26 0.47 -10.03 24.54
N GLY A 27 0.65 -10.77 23.44
CA GLY A 27 1.14 -10.22 22.17
C GLY A 27 2.62 -9.86 22.15
N GLN A 28 3.39 -10.28 23.16
CA GLN A 28 4.82 -10.02 23.18
C GLN A 28 5.52 -10.66 21.96
N GLU A 29 6.22 -9.83 21.17
CA GLU A 29 7.13 -10.29 20.11
C GLU A 29 8.39 -10.88 20.76
N LEU A 30 8.60 -12.19 20.64
CA LEU A 30 9.70 -12.92 21.29
C LEU A 30 10.92 -13.07 20.39
N GLY A 31 10.71 -13.12 19.08
CA GLY A 31 11.77 -13.27 18.09
C GLY A 31 11.30 -12.81 16.72
N HIS A 32 12.24 -12.38 15.90
CA HIS A 32 12.00 -11.90 14.55
C HIS A 32 13.03 -12.45 13.57
N GLY A 33 12.64 -12.51 12.30
CA GLY A 33 13.52 -12.82 11.17
C GLY A 33 13.09 -12.02 9.96
N VAL A 34 14.04 -11.75 9.06
CA VAL A 34 13.79 -10.90 7.87
C VAL A 34 14.51 -11.51 6.69
N LYS A 35 13.82 -11.58 5.55
CA LYS A 35 14.40 -12.01 4.28
C LYS A 35 14.11 -10.97 3.21
N ASP A 36 15.16 -10.27 2.78
CA ASP A 36 15.12 -9.47 1.57
C ASP A 36 14.86 -10.37 0.35
N TYR A 37 13.97 -9.93 -0.53
CA TYR A 37 13.63 -10.67 -1.74
C TYR A 37 14.87 -10.79 -2.64
N THR A 38 15.21 -12.00 -3.07
CA THR A 38 16.44 -12.27 -3.82
C THR A 38 16.48 -11.52 -5.15
N HIS A 39 15.34 -11.40 -5.83
CA HIS A 39 15.25 -10.75 -7.13
C HIS A 39 14.86 -9.27 -7.04
N GLN A 40 14.47 -8.81 -5.85
CA GLN A 40 13.97 -7.44 -5.61
C GLN A 40 12.80 -7.09 -6.58
N VAL A 41 12.50 -5.80 -6.71
CA VAL A 41 11.49 -5.34 -7.69
C VAL A 41 12.13 -5.17 -9.06
N MET A 42 11.52 -5.79 -10.08
CA MET A 42 11.87 -5.60 -11.49
C MET A 42 10.96 -4.53 -12.11
N ASP A 43 11.45 -3.28 -12.21
CA ASP A 43 10.70 -2.15 -12.79
C ASP A 43 11.41 -1.45 -13.97
N ARG A 44 12.55 -2.00 -14.40
CA ARG A 44 13.32 -1.51 -15.57
C ARG A 44 13.67 -2.61 -16.56
N GLY A 45 13.95 -3.81 -16.06
CA GLY A 45 14.30 -4.96 -16.88
C GLY A 45 13.92 -6.26 -16.18
N LEU A 46 13.68 -7.31 -16.97
CA LEU A 46 13.32 -8.64 -16.49
C LEU A 46 14.57 -9.41 -16.05
N THR A 47 15.17 -9.00 -14.92
CA THR A 47 16.47 -9.53 -14.44
C THR A 47 16.44 -11.01 -14.06
N ALA A 48 15.27 -11.57 -13.75
CA ALA A 48 15.09 -13.00 -13.52
C ALA A 48 14.96 -13.84 -14.82
N GLY A 49 14.74 -13.18 -15.96
CA GLY A 49 14.60 -13.77 -17.29
C GLY A 49 15.82 -13.54 -18.18
N ASP A 50 15.58 -12.94 -19.35
CA ASP A 50 16.60 -12.62 -20.36
C ASP A 50 17.18 -11.21 -20.24
N GLY A 51 16.76 -10.44 -19.23
CA GLY A 51 17.20 -9.06 -19.02
C GLY A 51 16.57 -8.05 -19.99
N GLN A 52 15.51 -8.43 -20.74
CA GLN A 52 14.82 -7.50 -21.63
C GLN A 52 14.31 -6.27 -20.86
N ALA A 53 14.32 -5.11 -21.51
CA ALA A 53 13.77 -3.89 -20.94
C ALA A 53 12.26 -4.04 -20.73
N LEU A 54 11.78 -3.60 -19.56
CA LEU A 54 10.35 -3.58 -19.26
C LEU A 54 9.72 -2.27 -19.75
N PRO A 55 8.45 -2.28 -20.16
CA PRO A 55 7.71 -1.05 -20.43
C PRO A 55 7.71 -0.12 -19.21
N PRO A 56 7.54 1.20 -19.41
CA PRO A 56 7.24 2.10 -18.31
C PRO A 56 6.05 1.60 -17.48
N ASP A 57 6.03 1.96 -16.20
CA ASP A 57 4.92 1.65 -15.29
C ASP A 57 4.76 0.16 -14.94
N PHE A 58 5.66 -0.71 -15.42
CA PHE A 58 5.74 -2.09 -14.97
C PHE A 58 6.48 -2.19 -13.63
N ALA A 59 5.97 -3.04 -12.75
CA ALA A 59 6.66 -3.49 -11.55
C ALA A 59 6.36 -4.97 -11.31
N LEU A 60 7.39 -5.81 -11.41
CA LEU A 60 7.27 -7.25 -11.33
C LEU A 60 8.08 -7.83 -10.16
N GLN A 61 7.68 -9.01 -9.68
CA GLN A 61 8.38 -9.79 -8.66
C GLN A 61 8.42 -11.28 -9.02
N VAL A 62 9.27 -12.02 -8.30
CA VAL A 62 9.42 -13.47 -8.43
C VAL A 62 8.73 -14.15 -7.24
N PRO A 63 7.75 -15.04 -7.44
CA PRO A 63 7.01 -15.68 -6.34
C PRO A 63 7.88 -16.59 -5.47
N ALA A 64 8.94 -17.18 -6.02
CA ALA A 64 9.90 -17.99 -5.27
C ALA A 64 10.52 -17.21 -4.09
N ASP A 65 10.69 -15.89 -4.20
CA ASP A 65 11.21 -15.05 -3.12
C ASP A 65 10.29 -15.07 -1.89
N TYR A 66 8.99 -15.29 -2.08
CA TYR A 66 8.04 -15.40 -0.97
C TYR A 66 8.18 -16.73 -0.22
N ILE A 67 8.50 -17.81 -0.95
CA ILE A 67 8.82 -19.11 -0.34
C ILE A 67 10.15 -19.03 0.42
N GLU A 68 11.13 -18.28 -0.09
CA GLU A 68 12.39 -18.05 0.63
C GLU A 68 12.19 -17.34 1.99
N VAL A 69 11.18 -16.46 2.11
CA VAL A 69 10.80 -15.87 3.40
C VAL A 69 10.38 -16.95 4.39
N LEU A 70 9.53 -17.89 3.97
CA LEU A 70 9.13 -19.03 4.81
C LEU A 70 10.34 -19.88 5.18
N GLN A 71 11.28 -20.08 4.26
CA GLN A 71 12.48 -20.89 4.47
C GLN A 71 13.57 -20.22 5.32
N THR A 72 13.51 -18.89 5.49
CA THR A 72 14.59 -18.12 6.14
C THR A 72 14.07 -17.33 7.33
N ALA A 73 13.13 -16.41 7.11
CA ALA A 73 12.67 -15.48 8.14
C ALA A 73 11.94 -16.21 9.28
N VAL A 74 11.14 -17.23 8.95
CA VAL A 74 10.41 -18.00 9.98
C VAL A 74 11.36 -18.82 10.86
N PRO A 75 12.27 -19.65 10.33
CA PRO A 75 13.27 -20.34 11.15
C PRO A 75 14.15 -19.39 11.99
N GLU A 76 14.52 -18.24 11.44
CA GLU A 76 15.26 -17.20 12.18
C GLU A 76 14.45 -16.64 13.34
N ALA A 77 13.17 -16.31 13.12
CA ALA A 77 12.29 -15.81 14.16
C ALA A 77 12.11 -16.82 15.30
N ILE A 78 11.93 -18.11 14.98
CA ILE A 78 11.82 -19.19 15.98
C ILE A 78 13.11 -19.33 16.77
N LYS A 79 14.26 -19.37 16.08
CA LYS A 79 15.57 -19.46 16.73
C LYS A 79 15.83 -18.25 17.64
N SER A 80 15.46 -17.05 17.19
CA SER A 80 15.59 -15.80 17.93
C SER A 80 14.71 -15.80 19.19
N ALA A 81 13.48 -16.32 19.08
CA ALA A 81 12.53 -16.44 20.18
C ALA A 81 12.95 -17.49 21.22
N GLY A 82 13.69 -18.53 20.81
CA GLY A 82 14.14 -19.61 21.70
C GLY A 82 12.99 -20.49 22.23
N VAL A 83 11.84 -20.48 21.55
CA VAL A 83 10.67 -21.29 21.90
C VAL A 83 10.75 -22.68 21.27
N ASP A 84 10.05 -23.66 21.86
CA ASP A 84 9.88 -24.98 21.24
C ASP A 84 8.87 -24.85 20.08
N PRO A 85 9.23 -25.23 18.83
CA PRO A 85 8.31 -25.16 17.69
C PRO A 85 6.98 -25.89 17.91
N SER A 86 6.94 -26.91 18.78
CA SER A 86 5.69 -27.63 19.13
C SER A 86 4.68 -26.78 19.91
N GLN A 87 5.10 -25.63 20.45
CA GLN A 87 4.23 -24.66 21.12
C GLN A 87 3.62 -23.63 20.15
N ILE A 88 4.06 -23.62 18.88
CA ILE A 88 3.49 -22.75 17.85
C ILE A 88 2.22 -23.42 17.32
N VAL A 89 1.08 -22.77 17.51
CA VAL A 89 -0.24 -23.35 17.21
C VAL A 89 -0.87 -22.82 15.92
N GLY A 90 -0.36 -21.72 15.37
CA GLY A 90 -0.88 -21.16 14.13
C GLY A 90 0.04 -20.16 13.45
N ILE A 91 -0.26 -19.93 12.18
CA ILE A 91 0.40 -18.97 11.29
C ILE A 91 -0.64 -18.02 10.72
N GLY A 92 -0.33 -16.73 10.69
CA GLY A 92 -1.09 -15.71 9.98
C GLY A 92 -0.17 -14.91 9.10
N ILE A 93 -0.70 -14.44 7.98
CA ILE A 93 0.08 -13.70 6.99
C ILE A 93 -0.67 -12.45 6.53
N ASP A 94 0.11 -11.41 6.23
CA ASP A 94 -0.31 -10.23 5.51
C ASP A 94 0.61 -9.98 4.33
N PHE A 95 0.10 -9.30 3.32
CA PHE A 95 0.81 -9.06 2.07
C PHE A 95 0.47 -7.69 1.51
N THR A 96 1.37 -7.12 0.71
CA THR A 96 1.03 -5.99 -0.16
C THR A 96 -0.17 -6.33 -1.04
N SER A 97 -1.18 -5.48 -1.02
CA SER A 97 -2.47 -5.74 -1.66
C SER A 97 -2.43 -5.73 -3.19
N ALA A 98 -3.34 -6.46 -3.85
CA ALA A 98 -3.45 -6.52 -5.31
C ALA A 98 -2.14 -6.92 -6.04
N THR A 99 -1.33 -7.79 -5.42
CA THR A 99 -0.11 -8.35 -5.97
C THR A 99 -0.44 -9.68 -6.65
N VAL A 100 -0.55 -9.68 -7.98
CA VAL A 100 -1.24 -10.74 -8.74
C VAL A 100 -0.27 -11.81 -9.23
N VAL A 101 -0.56 -13.08 -8.95
CA VAL A 101 0.20 -14.26 -9.38
C VAL A 101 -0.58 -15.01 -10.46
N ALA A 102 0.08 -15.32 -11.57
CA ALA A 102 -0.42 -16.22 -12.62
C ALA A 102 0.17 -17.62 -12.41
N ALA A 103 -0.67 -18.64 -12.24
CA ALA A 103 -0.22 -19.99 -11.89
C ALA A 103 -1.01 -21.10 -12.59
N LYS A 104 -0.45 -22.31 -12.55
CA LYS A 104 -1.15 -23.57 -12.81
C LYS A 104 -2.09 -23.92 -11.66
N ALA A 105 -2.96 -24.90 -11.84
CA ALA A 105 -3.92 -25.33 -10.82
C ALA A 105 -3.26 -25.90 -9.55
N ASP A 106 -2.03 -26.42 -9.66
CA ASP A 106 -1.22 -26.87 -8.52
C ASP A 106 -0.47 -25.72 -7.81
N GLY A 107 -0.66 -24.48 -8.26
CA GLY A 107 0.00 -23.30 -7.70
C GLY A 107 1.39 -23.03 -8.26
N THR A 108 1.88 -23.80 -9.25
CA THR A 108 3.15 -23.52 -9.93
C THR A 108 3.04 -22.19 -10.69
N PRO A 109 3.82 -21.15 -10.34
CA PRO A 109 3.78 -19.88 -11.05
C PRO A 109 4.24 -20.04 -12.49
N LEU A 110 3.59 -19.34 -13.43
CA LEU A 110 3.93 -19.48 -14.84
C LEU A 110 5.36 -19.07 -15.15
N CYS A 111 5.90 -18.04 -14.50
CA CYS A 111 7.30 -17.61 -14.71
C CYS A 111 8.36 -18.67 -14.36
N GLU A 112 8.00 -19.72 -13.61
CA GLU A 112 8.90 -20.84 -13.29
C GLU A 112 8.91 -21.92 -14.38
N LEU A 113 7.98 -21.89 -15.33
CA LEU A 113 7.95 -22.78 -16.47
C LEU A 113 8.94 -22.30 -17.55
N PRO A 114 9.80 -23.19 -18.11
CA PRO A 114 10.83 -22.80 -19.07
C PRO A 114 10.32 -21.98 -20.27
N GLU A 115 9.14 -22.29 -20.78
CA GLU A 115 8.51 -21.62 -21.92
C GLU A 115 8.02 -20.19 -21.62
N PHE A 116 7.76 -19.85 -20.35
CA PHE A 116 7.25 -18.54 -19.93
C PHE A 116 8.28 -17.72 -19.15
N LYS A 117 9.46 -18.27 -18.86
CA LYS A 117 10.55 -17.59 -18.13
C LYS A 117 10.90 -16.20 -18.68
N ASN A 118 10.78 -15.98 -19.98
CA ASN A 118 11.09 -14.70 -20.63
C ASN A 118 9.83 -13.90 -21.01
N ARG A 119 8.66 -14.19 -20.41
CA ARG A 119 7.40 -13.49 -20.64
C ARG A 119 7.06 -12.61 -19.44
N PRO A 120 7.15 -11.27 -19.52
CA PRO A 120 6.88 -10.37 -18.40
C PRO A 120 5.53 -10.59 -17.72
N HIS A 121 4.49 -10.90 -18.49
CA HIS A 121 3.14 -11.13 -17.96
C HIS A 121 2.96 -12.45 -17.19
N ALA A 122 3.95 -13.36 -17.24
CA ALA A 122 3.95 -14.60 -16.45
C ALA A 122 4.48 -14.41 -15.01
N TYR A 123 5.10 -13.26 -14.73
CA TYR A 123 5.62 -12.91 -13.40
C TYR A 123 4.55 -12.24 -12.54
N VAL A 124 4.85 -12.11 -11.24
CA VAL A 124 3.95 -11.42 -10.31
C VAL A 124 3.83 -9.96 -10.70
N LYS A 125 2.60 -9.47 -10.87
CA LYS A 125 2.30 -8.05 -11.05
C LYS A 125 2.12 -7.40 -9.69
N LEU A 126 3.17 -6.72 -9.22
CA LEU A 126 3.22 -6.07 -7.91
C LEU A 126 2.10 -5.02 -7.75
N TRP A 127 1.71 -4.70 -6.52
CA TRP A 127 0.72 -3.65 -6.23
C TRP A 127 0.94 -2.37 -7.05
N LYS A 128 2.18 -1.85 -7.08
CA LYS A 128 2.58 -0.62 -7.81
C LYS A 128 2.71 -0.77 -9.33
N HIS A 129 2.31 -1.91 -9.91
CA HIS A 129 2.24 -2.09 -11.36
C HIS A 129 1.07 -1.28 -11.92
N HIS A 130 1.34 -0.39 -12.88
CA HIS A 130 0.38 0.53 -13.49
C HIS A 130 0.22 0.33 -15.02
N GLY A 131 0.74 -0.76 -15.58
CA GLY A 131 0.60 -1.09 -17.01
C GLY A 131 -0.85 -1.28 -17.47
N ALA A 132 -1.73 -1.72 -16.56
CA ALA A 132 -3.15 -1.97 -16.81
C ALA A 132 -4.06 -0.72 -16.79
N PHE A 133 -3.52 0.47 -17.07
CA PHE A 133 -4.27 1.73 -17.00
C PHE A 133 -5.47 1.78 -17.97
N GLU A 134 -5.25 1.39 -19.24
CA GLU A 134 -6.31 1.35 -20.27
C GLU A 134 -7.47 0.42 -19.85
N GLN A 135 -7.13 -0.72 -19.24
CA GLN A 135 -8.09 -1.69 -18.75
C GLN A 135 -8.91 -1.14 -17.58
N ALA A 136 -8.26 -0.45 -16.64
CA ALA A 136 -8.94 0.18 -15.50
C ALA A 136 -9.91 1.28 -15.95
N GLU A 137 -9.51 2.14 -16.90
CA GLU A 137 -10.41 3.16 -17.46
C GLU A 137 -11.65 2.53 -18.11
N ARG A 138 -11.47 1.48 -18.94
CA ARG A 138 -12.58 0.78 -19.58
C ARG A 138 -13.48 0.06 -18.57
N ILE A 139 -12.93 -0.56 -17.53
CA ILE A 139 -13.69 -1.18 -16.43
C ILE A 139 -14.64 -0.15 -15.82
N VAL A 140 -14.12 1.02 -15.47
CA VAL A 140 -14.91 2.11 -14.88
C VAL A 140 -15.94 2.67 -15.87
N GLU A 141 -15.57 2.86 -17.14
CA GLU A 141 -16.46 3.39 -18.16
C GLU A 141 -17.67 2.47 -18.39
N VAL A 142 -17.44 1.17 -18.59
CA VAL A 142 -18.52 0.19 -18.78
C VAL A 142 -19.39 0.08 -17.53
N ALA A 143 -18.79 0.13 -16.34
CA ALA A 143 -19.53 0.09 -15.08
C ALA A 143 -20.47 1.29 -14.94
N LYS A 144 -20.02 2.50 -15.33
CA LYS A 144 -20.85 3.70 -15.37
C LYS A 144 -21.96 3.61 -16.41
N GLN A 145 -21.67 3.12 -17.61
CA GLN A 145 -22.68 2.96 -18.68
C GLN A 145 -23.80 1.99 -18.28
N ARG A 146 -23.46 0.95 -17.51
CA ARG A 146 -24.39 -0.07 -17.02
C ARG A 146 -25.04 0.26 -15.68
N ASN A 147 -24.61 1.32 -15.00
CA ASN A 147 -24.98 1.66 -13.63
C ASN A 147 -24.75 0.48 -12.67
N GLU A 148 -23.55 -0.09 -12.70
CA GLU A 148 -23.19 -1.19 -11.80
C GLU A 148 -23.08 -0.69 -10.35
N ASP A 149 -23.91 -1.22 -9.46
CA ASP A 149 -24.02 -0.78 -8.05
C ASP A 149 -22.70 -0.94 -7.28
N TRP A 150 -21.89 -1.94 -7.63
CA TRP A 150 -20.62 -2.20 -6.94
C TRP A 150 -19.62 -1.06 -7.12
N LEU A 151 -19.71 -0.25 -8.19
CA LEU A 151 -18.75 0.83 -8.46
C LEU A 151 -18.77 1.91 -7.36
N ALA A 152 -19.94 2.16 -6.76
CA ALA A 152 -20.09 3.09 -5.65
C ALA A 152 -19.31 2.62 -4.41
N ARG A 153 -19.10 1.30 -4.25
CA ARG A 153 -18.28 0.72 -3.17
C ARG A 153 -16.80 1.09 -3.27
N TYR A 154 -16.34 1.60 -4.41
CA TYR A 154 -14.94 2.01 -4.67
C TYR A 154 -14.85 3.50 -5.03
N GLY A 155 -15.77 4.32 -4.51
CA GLY A 155 -15.73 5.77 -4.70
C GLY A 155 -15.97 6.23 -6.15
N GLY A 156 -16.58 5.39 -7.00
CA GLY A 156 -16.90 5.74 -8.38
C GLY A 156 -15.76 5.50 -9.37
N THR A 157 -14.70 4.81 -8.95
CA THR A 157 -13.48 4.60 -9.73
C THR A 157 -12.85 3.23 -9.46
N LEU A 158 -11.76 2.92 -10.17
CA LEU A 158 -10.96 1.73 -9.93
C LEU A 158 -9.51 2.01 -10.34
N SER A 159 -8.55 1.61 -9.49
CA SER A 159 -7.11 1.78 -9.78
C SER A 159 -6.60 0.73 -10.75
N ALA A 160 -5.62 1.09 -11.60
CA ALA A 160 -4.84 0.14 -12.40
C ALA A 160 -4.07 -0.88 -11.55
N GLU A 161 -3.86 -0.56 -10.27
CA GLU A 161 -3.23 -1.44 -9.28
C GLU A 161 -4.13 -2.64 -8.89
N MET A 162 -5.44 -2.58 -9.16
CA MET A 162 -6.38 -3.65 -8.77
C MET A 162 -6.14 -4.94 -9.58
N LEU A 163 -6.64 -6.06 -9.06
CA LEU A 163 -6.44 -7.37 -9.68
C LEU A 163 -7.17 -7.48 -11.03
N LEU A 164 -8.42 -7.03 -11.14
CA LEU A 164 -9.21 -7.19 -12.36
C LEU A 164 -8.57 -6.51 -13.60
N PRO A 165 -8.11 -5.24 -13.54
CA PRO A 165 -7.34 -4.63 -14.63
C PRO A 165 -6.09 -5.42 -15.01
N LYS A 166 -5.31 -5.90 -14.02
CA LYS A 166 -4.07 -6.66 -14.27
C LYS A 166 -4.32 -7.99 -14.97
N VAL A 167 -5.43 -8.66 -14.65
CA VAL A 167 -5.80 -9.94 -15.30
C VAL A 167 -6.31 -9.67 -16.73
N LEU A 168 -7.11 -8.62 -16.93
CA LEU A 168 -7.56 -8.19 -18.26
C LEU A 168 -6.39 -7.74 -19.15
N GLU A 169 -5.40 -7.06 -18.57
CA GLU A 169 -4.16 -6.70 -19.27
C GLU A 169 -3.39 -7.95 -19.70
N THR A 170 -3.27 -8.98 -18.85
CA THR A 170 -2.66 -10.26 -19.27
C THR A 170 -3.41 -10.87 -20.45
N LEU A 171 -4.75 -10.92 -20.40
CA LEU A 171 -5.57 -11.44 -21.50
C LEU A 171 -5.29 -10.72 -22.82
N GLU A 172 -5.13 -9.39 -22.80
CA GLU A 172 -5.05 -8.58 -24.01
C GLU A 172 -3.62 -8.40 -24.54
N LYS A 173 -2.64 -8.29 -23.64
CA LYS A 173 -1.24 -8.02 -24.00
C LYS A 173 -0.42 -9.31 -24.13
N ASP A 174 -0.82 -10.38 -23.44
CA ASP A 174 -0.18 -11.71 -23.57
C ASP A 174 -1.21 -12.86 -23.49
N PRO A 175 -2.00 -13.07 -24.57
CA PRO A 175 -3.04 -14.11 -24.58
C PRO A 175 -2.50 -15.52 -24.35
N GLU A 176 -1.25 -15.82 -24.75
CA GLU A 176 -0.63 -17.13 -24.54
C GLU A 176 -0.42 -17.42 -23.05
N VAL A 177 0.10 -16.44 -22.30
CA VAL A 177 0.22 -16.53 -20.84
C VAL A 177 -1.15 -16.64 -20.18
N TYR A 178 -2.14 -15.85 -20.60
CA TYR A 178 -3.49 -15.94 -20.05
C TYR A 178 -4.11 -17.32 -20.25
N GLN A 179 -3.97 -17.90 -21.45
CA GLN A 179 -4.50 -19.23 -21.74
C GLN A 179 -3.80 -20.33 -20.95
N ALA A 180 -2.49 -20.24 -20.77
CA ALA A 180 -1.72 -21.19 -19.97
C ALA A 180 -1.99 -21.07 -18.46
N THR A 181 -2.41 -19.88 -18.01
CA THR A 181 -2.76 -19.60 -16.62
C THR A 181 -4.04 -20.34 -16.28
N GLU A 182 -4.00 -21.24 -15.30
CA GLU A 182 -5.19 -21.94 -14.81
C GLU A 182 -5.77 -21.25 -13.59
N ARG A 183 -4.93 -20.54 -12.83
CA ARG A 183 -5.34 -19.78 -11.64
C ARG A 183 -4.69 -18.41 -11.59
N PHE A 184 -5.50 -17.41 -11.25
CA PHE A 184 -5.01 -16.14 -10.77
C PHE A 184 -5.25 -16.04 -9.26
N PHE A 185 -4.24 -15.55 -8.56
CA PHE A 185 -4.30 -15.31 -7.12
C PHE A 185 -3.83 -13.89 -6.83
N ASN A 186 -4.28 -13.31 -5.72
CA ASN A 186 -3.42 -12.37 -5.01
C ASN A 186 -2.36 -13.15 -4.23
N ALA A 187 -1.18 -12.57 -4.04
CA ALA A 187 -0.03 -13.26 -3.46
C ALA A 187 -0.31 -13.79 -2.04
N LEU A 188 -1.16 -13.12 -1.27
CA LEU A 188 -1.63 -13.58 0.03
C LEU A 188 -2.42 -14.90 -0.06
N ASP A 189 -3.28 -15.06 -1.06
CA ASP A 189 -4.04 -16.29 -1.28
C ASP A 189 -3.12 -17.39 -1.84
N TRP A 190 -2.22 -17.02 -2.76
CA TRP A 190 -1.24 -17.96 -3.33
C TRP A 190 -0.33 -18.55 -2.25
N ILE A 191 0.29 -17.71 -1.40
CA ILE A 191 1.20 -18.21 -0.36
C ILE A 191 0.45 -19.05 0.68
N THR A 192 -0.80 -18.69 0.99
CA THR A 192 -1.68 -19.49 1.87
C THR A 192 -2.02 -20.84 1.23
N PHE A 193 -2.31 -20.86 -0.07
CA PHE A 193 -2.53 -22.10 -0.82
C PHE A 193 -1.26 -22.96 -0.85
N ARG A 194 -0.08 -22.38 -1.04
CA ARG A 194 1.20 -23.10 -0.99
C ARG A 194 1.49 -23.70 0.39
N MET A 195 1.00 -23.09 1.47
CA MET A 195 1.16 -23.62 2.83
C MET A 195 0.14 -24.73 3.16
N THR A 196 -1.08 -24.65 2.65
CA THR A 196 -2.22 -25.49 3.09
C THR A 196 -2.71 -26.51 2.07
N GLY A 197 -2.43 -26.31 0.79
CA GLY A 197 -3.02 -27.07 -0.31
C GLY A 197 -4.50 -26.76 -0.57
N ASN A 198 -5.09 -25.77 0.12
CA ASN A 198 -6.49 -25.38 -0.04
C ASN A 198 -6.62 -24.10 -0.86
N GLU A 199 -7.33 -24.18 -1.99
CA GLU A 199 -7.61 -23.02 -2.86
C GLU A 199 -8.76 -22.19 -2.27
N VAL A 200 -8.42 -21.26 -1.37
CA VAL A 200 -9.35 -20.33 -0.73
C VAL A 200 -8.86 -18.90 -0.89
N TYR A 201 -9.79 -17.95 -0.85
CA TYR A 201 -9.52 -16.52 -1.02
C TYR A 201 -9.99 -15.72 0.19
N ALA A 202 -9.21 -14.72 0.60
CA ALA A 202 -9.60 -13.85 1.71
C ALA A 202 -10.74 -12.89 1.33
N ALA A 203 -11.78 -12.81 2.17
CA ALA A 203 -12.93 -11.93 1.96
C ALA A 203 -12.53 -10.45 1.91
N GLY A 204 -11.63 -10.00 2.79
CA GLY A 204 -11.12 -8.64 2.81
C GLY A 204 -10.52 -8.26 1.46
N ASP A 205 -9.47 -8.97 1.03
CA ASP A 205 -8.80 -8.67 -0.23
C ASP A 205 -9.68 -8.89 -1.48
N SER A 206 -10.52 -9.92 -1.48
CA SER A 206 -11.50 -10.13 -2.55
C SER A 206 -12.48 -8.96 -2.65
N GLY A 207 -12.92 -8.45 -1.50
CA GLY A 207 -13.75 -7.26 -1.41
C GLY A 207 -13.05 -6.03 -1.95
N TYR A 208 -11.86 -5.71 -1.47
CA TYR A 208 -11.18 -4.49 -1.89
C TYR A 208 -10.65 -4.53 -3.33
N LYS A 209 -10.15 -5.68 -3.80
CA LYS A 209 -9.30 -5.76 -5.00
C LYS A 209 -9.82 -6.68 -6.12
N ARG A 210 -10.83 -7.52 -5.85
CA ARG A 210 -11.49 -8.41 -6.84
C ARG A 210 -12.95 -8.05 -7.14
N ASN A 211 -13.43 -6.93 -6.60
CA ASN A 211 -14.82 -6.47 -6.76
C ASN A 211 -15.87 -7.44 -6.17
N PHE A 212 -15.49 -8.27 -5.20
CA PHE A 212 -16.42 -9.19 -4.53
C PHE A 212 -17.27 -8.45 -3.50
N GLN A 213 -18.58 -8.34 -3.73
CA GLN A 213 -19.49 -7.59 -2.86
C GLN A 213 -20.75 -8.40 -2.63
N ASP A 214 -21.25 -8.42 -1.40
CA ASP A 214 -22.50 -9.11 -1.03
C ASP A 214 -22.55 -10.58 -1.52
N GLY A 215 -21.41 -11.29 -1.46
CA GLY A 215 -21.30 -12.69 -1.88
C GLY A 215 -21.21 -12.94 -3.38
N LYS A 216 -21.02 -11.91 -4.21
CA LYS A 216 -20.99 -12.01 -5.69
C LYS A 216 -19.87 -11.18 -6.32
N TYR A 217 -19.39 -11.65 -7.47
CA TYR A 217 -18.52 -10.91 -8.38
C TYR A 217 -19.34 -10.11 -9.41
N PRO A 218 -18.72 -9.17 -10.16
CA PRO A 218 -19.34 -8.58 -11.34
C PRO A 218 -19.89 -9.64 -12.31
N SER A 219 -21.02 -9.36 -12.95
CA SER A 219 -21.73 -10.37 -13.75
C SER A 219 -20.93 -10.78 -15.00
N ARG A 220 -21.17 -12.00 -15.47
CA ARG A 220 -20.60 -12.50 -16.73
C ARG A 220 -20.87 -11.54 -17.89
N GLU A 221 -22.08 -11.02 -18.02
CA GLU A 221 -22.43 -10.08 -19.09
C GLU A 221 -21.66 -8.76 -18.99
N TYR A 222 -21.40 -8.27 -17.77
CA TYR A 222 -20.54 -7.11 -17.57
C TYR A 222 -19.10 -7.40 -18.03
N LEU A 223 -18.55 -8.54 -17.61
CA LEU A 223 -17.18 -8.94 -17.95
C LEU A 223 -17.00 -9.19 -19.46
N GLU A 224 -17.98 -9.79 -20.14
CA GLU A 224 -17.97 -10.01 -21.59
C GLU A 224 -18.01 -8.68 -22.39
N GLN A 225 -18.58 -7.61 -21.84
CA GLN A 225 -18.53 -6.28 -22.45
C GLN A 225 -17.14 -5.64 -22.35
N LEU A 226 -16.34 -5.98 -21.35
CA LEU A 226 -14.94 -5.56 -21.29
C LEU A 226 -14.12 -6.28 -22.35
N ASN A 227 -14.28 -7.61 -22.41
CA ASN A 227 -13.70 -8.48 -23.41
C ASN A 227 -14.47 -9.82 -23.44
N PRO A 228 -14.93 -10.30 -24.62
CA PRO A 228 -15.73 -11.53 -24.70
C PRO A 228 -15.08 -12.79 -24.11
N ALA A 229 -13.73 -12.87 -24.09
CA ALA A 229 -12.99 -13.98 -23.51
C ALA A 229 -12.80 -13.88 -21.98
N PHE A 230 -13.34 -12.82 -21.36
CA PHE A 230 -13.18 -12.52 -19.93
C PHE A 230 -14.41 -12.86 -19.09
N GLY A 231 -15.52 -13.26 -19.74
CA GLY A 231 -16.80 -13.50 -19.09
C GLY A 231 -16.79 -14.50 -17.93
N GLY A 232 -15.97 -15.55 -18.03
CA GLY A 232 -15.85 -16.61 -17.03
C GLY A 232 -14.62 -16.48 -16.12
N VAL A 233 -13.97 -15.31 -16.05
CA VAL A 233 -12.66 -15.18 -15.36
C VAL A 233 -12.70 -15.64 -13.90
N PHE A 234 -13.79 -15.38 -13.18
CA PHE A 234 -13.90 -15.78 -11.77
C PHE A 234 -14.16 -17.29 -11.65
N GLU A 235 -15.08 -17.85 -12.44
CA GLU A 235 -15.43 -19.27 -12.38
C GLU A 235 -14.33 -20.17 -12.93
N GLU A 236 -13.60 -19.73 -13.96
CA GLU A 236 -12.62 -20.54 -14.67
C GLU A 236 -11.21 -20.39 -14.09
N LYS A 237 -10.85 -19.17 -13.65
CA LYS A 237 -9.48 -18.84 -13.21
C LYS A 237 -9.37 -18.49 -11.73
N MET A 238 -10.47 -18.32 -11.00
CA MET A 238 -10.45 -18.05 -9.56
C MET A 238 -11.58 -18.77 -8.77
N PRO A 239 -11.77 -20.09 -8.95
CA PRO A 239 -12.95 -20.81 -8.46
C PRO A 239 -12.99 -21.06 -6.95
N GLY A 240 -11.88 -20.86 -6.23
CA GLY A 240 -11.80 -21.07 -4.79
C GLY A 240 -12.83 -20.29 -3.97
N GLU A 241 -13.19 -20.86 -2.81
CA GLU A 241 -14.16 -20.27 -1.89
C GLU A 241 -13.60 -19.00 -1.25
N VAL A 242 -14.46 -18.00 -1.03
CA VAL A 242 -14.10 -16.78 -0.30
C VAL A 242 -14.42 -16.98 1.19
N LEU A 243 -13.40 -16.91 2.04
CA LEU A 243 -13.52 -17.13 3.48
C LEU A 243 -13.34 -15.82 4.27
N PRO A 244 -14.07 -15.64 5.40
CA PRO A 244 -13.96 -14.44 6.22
C PRO A 244 -12.59 -14.35 6.89
N LEU A 245 -12.16 -13.12 7.22
CA LEU A 245 -10.88 -12.88 7.89
C LEU A 245 -10.87 -13.55 9.28
N GLY A 246 -9.74 -14.20 9.61
CA GLY A 246 -9.60 -14.98 10.85
C GLY A 246 -10.08 -16.43 10.75
N ALA A 247 -10.72 -16.82 9.65
CA ALA A 247 -10.99 -18.23 9.37
C ALA A 247 -9.68 -19.01 9.14
N GLU A 248 -9.74 -20.31 9.41
CA GLU A 248 -8.68 -21.25 9.05
C GLU A 248 -8.76 -21.55 7.55
N ALA A 249 -7.73 -21.16 6.79
CA ALA A 249 -7.59 -21.53 5.38
C ALA A 249 -7.28 -23.02 5.22
N GLY A 250 -6.59 -23.60 6.21
CA GLY A 250 -6.28 -25.02 6.26
C GLY A 250 -5.23 -25.32 7.30
N LYS A 251 -4.75 -26.57 7.27
CA LYS A 251 -3.63 -27.01 8.09
C LYS A 251 -2.32 -26.94 7.31
N LEU A 252 -1.25 -26.59 8.01
CA LEU A 252 0.09 -26.55 7.44
C LEU A 252 0.49 -27.93 6.91
N THR A 253 0.82 -28.02 5.63
CA THR A 253 1.28 -29.26 4.97
C THR A 253 2.67 -29.68 5.44
N ALA A 254 3.02 -30.96 5.27
CA ALA A 254 4.36 -31.46 5.57
C ALA A 254 5.48 -30.72 4.80
N GLU A 255 5.23 -30.32 3.55
CA GLU A 255 6.21 -29.57 2.74
C GLU A 255 6.49 -28.19 3.34
N ALA A 256 5.43 -27.42 3.60
CA ALA A 256 5.56 -26.08 4.16
C ALA A 256 6.07 -26.09 5.61
N ALA A 257 5.70 -27.11 6.40
CA ALA A 257 6.29 -27.38 7.71
C ALA A 257 7.81 -27.61 7.62
N GLY A 258 8.25 -28.36 6.61
CA GLY A 258 9.67 -28.60 6.32
C GLY A 258 10.44 -27.33 5.96
N TRP A 259 9.83 -26.37 5.25
CA TRP A 259 10.43 -25.06 4.97
C TRP A 259 10.68 -24.25 6.24
N MET A 260 9.69 -24.23 7.15
CA MET A 260 9.69 -23.32 8.30
C MET A 260 10.29 -23.92 9.58
N GLY A 261 10.53 -25.24 9.61
CA GLY A 261 10.93 -25.93 10.84
C GLY A 261 9.82 -25.97 11.89
N LEU A 262 8.56 -26.04 11.44
CA LEU A 262 7.36 -26.06 12.27
C LEU A 262 6.71 -27.46 12.26
N PRO A 263 5.83 -27.77 13.23
CA PRO A 263 5.02 -28.98 13.18
C PRO A 263 4.02 -28.94 12.02
N GLU A 264 3.87 -30.05 11.31
CA GLU A 264 2.75 -30.26 10.39
C GLU A 264 1.41 -30.18 11.15
N GLY A 265 0.35 -29.72 10.49
CA GLY A 265 -1.00 -29.79 11.04
C GLY A 265 -1.42 -28.57 11.87
N ILE A 266 -0.54 -27.59 12.08
CA ILE A 266 -0.90 -26.33 12.75
C ILE A 266 -1.80 -25.47 11.86
N SER A 267 -2.60 -24.61 12.46
CA SER A 267 -3.58 -23.79 11.75
C SER A 267 -2.91 -22.71 10.91
N VAL A 268 -3.39 -22.48 9.69
CA VAL A 268 -3.00 -21.34 8.86
C VAL A 268 -4.24 -20.48 8.63
N ALA A 269 -4.18 -19.22 9.05
CA ALA A 269 -5.26 -18.27 8.82
C ALA A 269 -5.35 -17.90 7.33
N VAL A 270 -6.53 -17.50 6.87
CA VAL A 270 -6.65 -16.80 5.59
C VAL A 270 -5.77 -15.55 5.57
N GLY A 271 -5.22 -15.24 4.40
CA GLY A 271 -4.34 -14.08 4.23
C GLY A 271 -5.06 -12.76 4.49
N ASN A 272 -4.28 -11.73 4.80
CA ASN A 272 -4.77 -10.36 4.97
C ASN A 272 -3.97 -9.35 4.15
N ILE A 273 -4.50 -8.13 4.07
CA ILE A 273 -3.78 -6.97 3.54
C ILE A 273 -2.94 -6.34 4.67
N ASP A 274 -1.69 -6.00 4.37
CA ASP A 274 -0.71 -5.36 5.27
C ASP A 274 -1.26 -4.18 6.09
N ALA A 275 -1.91 -3.21 5.44
CA ALA A 275 -2.48 -2.05 6.10
C ALA A 275 -3.65 -2.42 7.04
N HIS A 276 -4.38 -3.49 6.72
CA HIS A 276 -5.61 -3.87 7.43
C HIS A 276 -5.31 -4.61 8.74
N VAL A 277 -4.31 -5.49 8.74
CA VAL A 277 -3.90 -6.18 9.97
C VAL A 277 -3.36 -5.24 11.03
N THR A 278 -2.83 -4.08 10.62
CA THR A 278 -2.33 -3.07 11.56
C THR A 278 -3.40 -2.65 12.57
N ALA A 279 -4.68 -2.55 12.15
CA ALA A 279 -5.77 -2.19 13.05
C ALA A 279 -5.91 -3.19 14.22
N ALA A 280 -5.78 -4.48 13.93
CA ALA A 280 -5.81 -5.53 14.94
C ALA A 280 -4.59 -5.47 15.88
N ALA A 281 -3.40 -5.12 15.36
CA ALA A 281 -2.19 -4.98 16.16
C ALA A 281 -2.25 -3.81 17.17
N VAL A 282 -2.99 -2.75 16.83
CA VAL A 282 -3.06 -1.51 17.62
C VAL A 282 -4.41 -1.30 18.31
N GLN A 283 -5.20 -2.37 18.49
CA GLN A 283 -6.51 -2.32 19.17
C GLN A 283 -7.50 -1.30 18.56
N ALA A 284 -7.46 -1.15 17.24
CA ALA A 284 -8.38 -0.32 16.47
C ALA A 284 -9.48 -1.19 15.81
N VAL A 285 -10.24 -1.88 16.65
CA VAL A 285 -11.22 -2.92 16.27
C VAL A 285 -12.68 -2.57 16.64
N GLU A 286 -12.97 -1.29 16.83
CA GLU A 286 -14.30 -0.74 17.15
C GLU A 286 -14.75 0.29 16.11
N ALA A 287 -16.07 0.41 15.93
CA ALA A 287 -16.64 1.46 15.11
C ALA A 287 -16.27 2.86 15.62
N GLY A 288 -15.98 3.78 14.70
CA GLY A 288 -15.51 5.13 15.01
C GLY A 288 -14.00 5.29 15.11
N GLN A 289 -13.24 4.19 15.05
CA GLN A 289 -11.78 4.24 15.06
C GLN A 289 -11.26 4.34 13.62
N MET A 290 -10.40 5.35 13.38
CA MET A 290 -9.61 5.45 12.15
C MET A 290 -8.19 4.96 12.44
N THR A 291 -7.80 3.82 11.90
CA THR A 291 -6.39 3.39 11.90
C THR A 291 -5.65 4.20 10.84
N ALA A 292 -4.62 4.95 11.24
CA ALA A 292 -3.77 5.71 10.34
C ALA A 292 -2.37 5.10 10.26
N ILE A 293 -2.06 4.43 9.15
CA ILE A 293 -0.77 3.81 8.88
C ILE A 293 0.10 4.85 8.17
N MET A 294 0.84 5.62 8.97
CA MET A 294 1.54 6.82 8.52
C MET A 294 3.00 6.55 8.18
N GLY A 295 3.34 6.68 6.90
CA GLY A 295 4.69 6.51 6.38
C GLY A 295 4.95 7.40 5.16
N THR A 296 5.51 6.82 4.10
CA THR A 296 5.70 7.48 2.81
C THR A 296 4.40 8.08 2.26
N SER A 297 3.34 7.28 2.30
CA SER A 297 1.93 7.68 2.15
C SER A 297 1.21 7.46 3.49
N SER A 298 -0.08 7.76 3.56
CA SER A 298 -0.92 7.37 4.70
C SER A 298 -2.12 6.56 4.23
N CYS A 299 -2.22 5.31 4.69
CA CYS A 299 -3.42 4.51 4.53
C CYS A 299 -4.31 4.70 5.76
N HIS A 300 -5.60 4.94 5.54
CA HIS A 300 -6.59 5.11 6.59
C HIS A 300 -7.65 4.03 6.47
N ILE A 301 -7.79 3.21 7.51
CA ILE A 301 -8.90 2.26 7.61
C ILE A 301 -9.85 2.74 8.69
N VAL A 302 -11.11 2.97 8.32
CA VAL A 302 -12.17 3.42 9.23
C VAL A 302 -13.14 2.28 9.45
N LEU A 303 -13.45 1.96 10.70
CA LEU A 303 -14.50 0.98 11.03
C LEU A 303 -15.82 1.69 11.30
N GLY A 304 -16.91 1.19 10.72
CA GLY A 304 -18.26 1.71 10.87
C GLY A 304 -19.31 0.60 11.03
N ASN A 305 -20.44 0.95 11.64
CA ASN A 305 -21.55 0.01 11.89
C ASN A 305 -22.43 -0.23 10.65
N GLU A 306 -22.43 0.70 9.71
CA GLU A 306 -23.33 0.69 8.56
C GLU A 306 -22.54 0.94 7.28
N LEU A 307 -22.99 0.31 6.20
CA LEU A 307 -22.56 0.66 4.86
C LEU A 307 -22.93 2.11 4.55
N LYS A 308 -21.95 2.89 4.10
CA LYS A 308 -22.14 4.24 3.57
C LYS A 308 -21.36 4.39 2.27
N GLU A 309 -21.81 5.31 1.42
CA GLU A 309 -21.05 5.75 0.27
C GLU A 309 -20.29 7.01 0.66
N VAL A 310 -18.95 6.93 0.69
CA VAL A 310 -18.09 8.06 1.03
C VAL A 310 -17.28 8.46 -0.20
N PRO A 311 -17.37 9.72 -0.67
CA PRO A 311 -16.60 10.19 -1.82
C PRO A 311 -15.10 9.95 -1.65
N GLY A 312 -14.48 9.37 -2.67
CA GLY A 312 -13.04 9.10 -2.71
C GLY A 312 -12.56 8.02 -1.73
N MET A 313 -13.47 7.20 -1.17
CA MET A 313 -13.06 5.92 -0.57
C MET A 313 -12.54 4.98 -1.66
N PHE A 314 -11.50 4.23 -1.33
CA PHE A 314 -10.89 3.26 -2.23
C PHE A 314 -11.68 1.95 -2.25
N GLY A 315 -12.36 1.63 -1.16
CA GLY A 315 -13.20 0.44 -1.03
C GLY A 315 -13.94 0.42 0.30
N VAL A 316 -15.03 -0.33 0.36
CA VAL A 316 -15.73 -0.66 1.61
C VAL A 316 -16.13 -2.13 1.61
N VAL A 317 -15.83 -2.84 2.70
CA VAL A 317 -16.02 -4.30 2.81
C VAL A 317 -16.59 -4.65 4.19
N ASP A 318 -17.66 -5.45 4.20
CA ASP A 318 -18.21 -6.06 5.42
C ASP A 318 -17.26 -7.13 5.94
N GLY A 319 -16.94 -7.09 7.23
CA GLY A 319 -15.95 -7.99 7.81
C GLY A 319 -14.53 -7.73 7.29
N GLY A 320 -14.26 -6.56 6.69
CA GLY A 320 -12.97 -6.24 6.07
C GLY A 320 -11.79 -6.13 7.04
N ILE A 321 -12.05 -6.19 8.36
CA ILE A 321 -11.08 -6.40 9.45
C ILE A 321 -11.73 -7.23 10.57
N VAL A 322 -12.89 -6.77 11.05
CA VAL A 322 -13.65 -7.37 12.16
C VAL A 322 -15.02 -7.75 11.64
N ASP A 323 -15.43 -8.99 11.88
CA ASP A 323 -16.75 -9.48 11.49
C ASP A 323 -17.88 -8.62 12.08
N GLY A 324 -18.89 -8.32 11.26
CA GLY A 324 -20.01 -7.44 11.61
C GLY A 324 -19.73 -5.93 11.60
N LEU A 325 -18.52 -5.49 11.23
CA LEU A 325 -18.21 -4.08 10.97
C LEU A 325 -17.83 -3.85 9.51
N TRP A 326 -18.25 -2.71 8.97
CA TRP A 326 -17.81 -2.23 7.67
C TRP A 326 -16.45 -1.56 7.81
N ALA A 327 -15.46 -2.04 7.06
CA ALA A 327 -14.16 -1.40 6.96
C ALA A 327 -14.12 -0.55 5.68
N PHE A 328 -13.75 0.72 5.83
CA PHE A 328 -13.63 1.68 4.75
C PHE A 328 -12.15 2.00 4.55
N GLU A 329 -11.65 1.78 3.34
CA GLU A 329 -10.28 2.12 2.96
C GLU A 329 -10.26 3.50 2.30
N CYS A 330 -9.41 4.40 2.80
CA CYS A 330 -9.10 5.68 2.18
C CYS A 330 -7.63 6.03 2.41
N GLY A 331 -7.13 7.14 1.87
CA GLY A 331 -5.73 7.48 2.10
C GLY A 331 -5.24 8.75 1.43
N GLN A 332 -4.06 9.17 1.87
CA GLN A 332 -3.28 10.25 1.26
C GLN A 332 -2.13 9.65 0.46
N THR A 333 -2.04 10.04 -0.81
CA THR A 333 -1.08 9.49 -1.80
C THR A 333 0.37 9.75 -1.43
N ALA A 334 0.66 10.84 -0.74
CA ALA A 334 1.99 11.18 -0.26
C ALA A 334 1.88 11.96 1.06
N VAL A 335 2.68 11.58 2.06
CA VAL A 335 2.84 12.30 3.33
C VAL A 335 4.33 12.41 3.62
N GLY A 336 4.97 11.32 4.06
CA GLY A 336 6.42 11.26 4.23
C GLY A 336 7.18 11.55 2.94
N ASP A 337 6.65 11.16 1.78
CA ASP A 337 7.24 11.47 0.47
C ASP A 337 7.31 12.96 0.18
N ILE A 338 6.34 13.74 0.66
CA ILE A 338 6.34 15.21 0.52
C ILE A 338 7.50 15.78 1.33
N PHE A 339 7.68 15.28 2.54
CA PHE A 339 8.76 15.73 3.42
C PHE A 339 10.12 15.35 2.83
N ALA A 340 10.27 14.12 2.34
CA ALA A 340 11.48 13.62 1.71
C ALA A 340 11.80 14.40 0.42
N TRP A 341 10.81 14.64 -0.43
CA TRP A 341 10.93 15.49 -1.62
C TRP A 341 11.48 16.86 -1.23
N PHE A 342 10.85 17.52 -0.26
CA PHE A 342 11.23 18.88 0.13
C PHE A 342 12.68 18.97 0.61
N VAL A 343 13.11 18.07 1.49
CA VAL A 343 14.51 18.09 1.97
C VAL A 343 15.50 17.84 0.85
N ASN A 344 15.15 16.97 -0.11
CA ASN A 344 16.03 16.62 -1.23
C ASN A 344 16.12 17.71 -2.30
N THR A 345 15.06 18.51 -2.50
CA THR A 345 14.99 19.44 -3.64
C THR A 345 15.06 20.91 -3.27
N SER A 346 14.72 21.26 -2.03
CA SER A 346 14.40 22.65 -1.67
C SER A 346 15.17 23.16 -0.47
N VAL A 347 15.87 22.29 0.26
CA VAL A 347 16.67 22.66 1.44
C VAL A 347 18.13 22.85 1.04
N ASN A 348 18.69 24.00 1.40
CA ASN A 348 20.07 24.34 1.04
C ASN A 348 21.09 23.66 1.97
N ALA A 349 22.35 23.59 1.51
CA ALA A 349 23.44 22.92 2.22
C ALA A 349 23.77 23.49 3.61
N GLY A 350 23.34 24.73 3.93
CA GLY A 350 23.51 25.30 5.27
C GLY A 350 22.77 24.50 6.33
N TYR A 351 21.49 24.19 6.09
CA TYR A 351 20.65 23.44 7.02
C TYR A 351 21.17 22.02 7.27
N TYR A 352 21.75 21.39 6.25
CA TYR A 352 22.39 20.07 6.41
C TYR A 352 23.61 20.12 7.34
N ARG A 353 24.44 21.17 7.22
CA ARG A 353 25.57 21.37 8.14
C ARG A 353 25.10 21.65 9.56
N ASP A 354 24.03 22.44 9.72
CA ASP A 354 23.49 22.75 11.04
C ASP A 354 22.88 21.48 11.70
N ALA A 355 22.16 20.66 10.93
CA ALA A 355 21.63 19.37 11.38
C ALA A 355 22.75 18.40 11.78
N GLU A 356 23.80 18.30 10.97
CA GLU A 356 24.98 17.48 11.26
C GLU A 356 25.70 17.97 12.54
N ALA A 357 25.91 19.28 12.68
CA ALA A 357 26.51 19.88 13.88
C ALA A 357 25.66 19.65 15.14
N ALA A 358 24.34 19.57 15.00
CA ALA A 358 23.40 19.24 16.07
C ALA A 358 23.23 17.73 16.31
N GLY A 359 23.88 16.87 15.51
CA GLY A 359 23.82 15.41 15.63
C GLY A 359 22.44 14.82 15.35
N VAL A 360 21.64 15.47 14.49
CA VAL A 360 20.27 15.04 14.16
C VAL A 360 20.04 14.94 12.66
N SER A 361 18.96 14.27 12.27
CA SER A 361 18.57 14.23 10.86
C SER A 361 18.11 15.61 10.37
N ILE A 362 18.14 15.82 9.05
CA ILE A 362 17.61 17.04 8.45
C ILE A 362 16.11 17.23 8.74
N HIS A 363 15.35 16.13 8.82
CA HIS A 363 13.93 16.17 9.19
C HIS A 363 13.72 16.63 10.63
N ASP A 364 14.51 16.12 11.57
CA ASP A 364 14.43 16.53 12.97
C ASP A 364 14.85 17.99 13.15
N TRP A 365 15.87 18.43 12.41
CA TRP A 365 16.32 19.81 12.43
C TRP A 365 15.23 20.77 11.95
N LEU A 366 14.63 20.52 10.78
CA LEU A 366 13.53 21.33 10.27
C LEU A 366 12.27 21.24 11.13
N THR A 367 12.01 20.08 11.75
CA THR A 367 10.90 19.92 12.70
C THR A 367 11.11 20.81 13.93
N ARG A 368 12.33 20.90 14.47
CA ARG A 368 12.64 21.81 15.59
C ARG A 368 12.40 23.27 15.22
N LEU A 369 12.94 23.70 14.09
CA LEU A 369 12.75 25.07 13.61
C LEU A 369 11.28 25.39 13.35
N ALA A 370 10.53 24.45 12.75
CA ALA A 370 9.09 24.58 12.54
C ALA A 370 8.32 24.64 13.86
N ALA A 371 8.71 23.85 14.86
CA ALA A 371 8.05 23.79 16.16
C ALA A 371 8.25 25.06 17.01
N ASP A 372 9.34 25.80 16.78
CA ASP A 372 9.61 27.07 17.45
C ASP A 372 8.72 28.23 16.94
N GLN A 373 8.05 28.06 15.81
CA GLN A 373 7.15 29.08 15.23
C GLN A 373 5.77 29.07 15.89
N GLU A 374 5.08 30.21 15.89
CA GLU A 374 3.65 30.28 16.22
C GLU A 374 2.78 29.76 15.06
N ILE A 375 1.56 29.29 15.37
CA ILE A 375 0.61 28.82 14.34
C ILE A 375 0.23 29.98 13.41
N GLY A 376 0.53 29.82 12.13
CA GLY A 376 0.32 30.83 11.10
C GLY A 376 1.42 31.88 10.97
N GLU A 377 2.50 31.82 11.77
CA GLU A 377 3.61 32.78 11.72
C GLU A 377 4.27 32.84 10.34
N HIS A 378 4.47 31.68 9.71
CA HIS A 378 5.07 31.56 8.38
C HIS A 378 4.23 32.19 7.26
N GLY A 379 2.92 32.40 7.47
CA GLY A 379 2.03 33.03 6.50
C GLY A 379 1.80 32.24 5.20
N LEU A 380 2.00 30.92 5.23
CA LEU A 380 1.86 30.04 4.05
C LEU A 380 0.67 29.09 4.18
N VAL A 381 0.15 28.65 3.05
CA VAL A 381 -0.77 27.50 2.94
C VAL A 381 -0.32 26.63 1.77
N ALA A 382 -0.35 25.31 1.95
CA ALA A 382 0.03 24.37 0.90
C ALA A 382 -1.07 23.31 0.64
N LEU A 383 -1.13 22.81 -0.60
CA LEU A 383 -1.91 21.63 -0.97
C LEU A 383 -0.98 20.41 -1.09
N ASP A 384 -1.33 19.31 -0.44
CA ASP A 384 -0.54 18.09 -0.27
C ASP A 384 -0.53 17.17 -1.52
N TRP A 385 -0.82 17.70 -2.70
CA TRP A 385 -1.06 16.90 -3.92
C TRP A 385 0.20 16.67 -4.77
N HIS A 386 1.37 16.50 -4.15
CA HIS A 386 2.63 16.27 -4.88
C HIS A 386 2.56 15.02 -5.77
N ASN A 387 1.72 14.06 -5.39
CA ASN A 387 1.46 12.83 -6.11
C ASN A 387 -0.04 12.65 -6.42
N GLY A 388 -0.73 13.73 -6.82
CA GLY A 388 -2.18 13.74 -7.00
C GLY A 388 -2.94 13.63 -5.69
N ASN A 389 -4.25 13.38 -5.75
CA ASN A 389 -5.11 13.15 -4.58
C ASN A 389 -5.92 11.85 -4.74
N ARG A 390 -5.83 10.94 -3.78
CA ARG A 390 -6.65 9.71 -3.74
C ARG A 390 -7.97 10.02 -3.04
N SER A 391 -7.93 10.31 -1.74
CA SER A 391 -9.11 10.69 -0.98
C SER A 391 -9.07 12.20 -0.70
N VAL A 392 -10.13 12.98 -0.96
CA VAL A 392 -11.49 12.57 -1.36
C VAL A 392 -11.81 12.84 -2.84
N LEU A 393 -10.85 13.39 -3.60
CA LEU A 393 -11.09 13.87 -4.96
C LEU A 393 -10.92 12.78 -6.02
N ASN A 394 -10.13 11.75 -5.73
CA ASN A 394 -9.78 10.67 -6.65
C ASN A 394 -9.30 11.19 -8.01
N ASP A 395 -8.25 12.01 -7.97
CA ASP A 395 -7.68 12.64 -9.14
C ASP A 395 -6.14 12.58 -9.13
N PRO A 396 -5.53 11.70 -9.95
CA PRO A 396 -4.08 11.60 -10.08
C PRO A 396 -3.46 12.75 -10.89
N ASN A 397 -4.27 13.63 -11.48
CA ASN A 397 -3.83 14.77 -12.29
C ASN A 397 -3.67 16.08 -11.52
N LEU A 398 -4.04 16.09 -10.24
CA LEU A 398 -3.75 17.21 -9.36
C LEU A 398 -2.25 17.32 -9.04
N SER A 399 -1.82 18.52 -8.69
CA SER A 399 -0.44 18.85 -8.32
C SER A 399 -0.41 19.80 -7.14
N ALA A 400 0.66 19.75 -6.34
CA ALA A 400 0.82 20.60 -5.17
C ALA A 400 0.87 22.11 -5.48
N LEU A 401 0.59 22.91 -4.45
CA LEU A 401 0.63 24.36 -4.46
C LEU A 401 1.18 24.84 -3.12
N VAL A 402 1.98 25.92 -3.11
CA VAL A 402 2.37 26.66 -1.89
C VAL A 402 2.14 28.14 -2.14
N VAL A 403 1.23 28.76 -1.39
CA VAL A 403 0.88 30.19 -1.49
C VAL A 403 1.39 30.98 -0.28
N GLY A 404 1.51 32.30 -0.43
CA GLY A 404 1.94 33.22 0.64
C GLY A 404 3.43 33.54 0.68
N GLN A 405 4.22 33.03 -0.28
CA GLN A 405 5.68 33.22 -0.30
C GLN A 405 6.08 34.70 -0.43
N THR A 406 7.13 35.07 0.31
CA THR A 406 7.78 36.39 0.25
C THR A 406 9.29 36.23 0.07
N LEU A 407 10.02 37.33 -0.14
CA LEU A 407 11.49 37.30 -0.13
C LEU A 407 12.09 36.87 1.22
N GLY A 408 11.29 36.88 2.29
CA GLY A 408 11.68 36.45 3.63
C GLY A 408 11.41 34.98 3.93
N THR A 409 10.69 34.26 3.07
CA THR A 409 10.32 32.86 3.31
C THR A 409 11.55 31.96 3.39
N ARG A 410 11.60 31.12 4.42
CA ARG A 410 12.70 30.21 4.73
C ARG A 410 12.30 28.74 4.53
N PRO A 411 13.27 27.81 4.48
CA PRO A 411 12.98 26.38 4.36
C PRO A 411 12.07 25.83 5.48
N GLU A 412 12.25 26.26 6.72
CA GLU A 412 11.44 25.85 7.88
C GLU A 412 9.98 26.30 7.76
N ASP A 413 9.72 27.49 7.20
CA ASP A 413 8.37 28.01 6.91
C ASP A 413 7.62 27.08 5.96
N THR A 414 8.28 26.72 4.85
CA THR A 414 7.69 25.85 3.84
C THR A 414 7.55 24.43 4.37
N TYR A 415 8.54 23.94 5.13
CA TYR A 415 8.46 22.62 5.74
C TYR A 415 7.25 22.51 6.68
N ARG A 416 7.05 23.50 7.56
CA ARG A 416 5.89 23.55 8.45
C ARG A 416 4.58 23.56 7.67
N ALA A 417 4.46 24.42 6.65
CA ALA A 417 3.27 24.48 5.82
C ALA A 417 2.95 23.15 5.11
N LEU A 418 3.98 22.37 4.76
CA LEU A 418 3.81 21.02 4.21
C LEU A 418 3.37 20.00 5.27
N LEU A 419 3.89 20.08 6.50
CA LEU A 419 3.38 19.26 7.62
C LEU A 419 1.88 19.54 7.84
N GLU A 420 1.52 20.82 7.93
CA GLU A 420 0.15 21.29 8.14
C GLU A 420 -0.77 20.87 6.99
N ALA A 421 -0.32 20.98 5.73
CA ALA A 421 -1.07 20.54 4.56
C ALA A 421 -1.47 19.05 4.63
N THR A 422 -0.59 18.18 5.14
CA THR A 422 -0.93 16.76 5.30
C THR A 422 -1.97 16.55 6.40
N ALA A 423 -1.91 17.32 7.49
CA ALA A 423 -2.94 17.29 8.54
C ALA A 423 -4.29 17.83 8.03
N PHE A 424 -4.28 18.88 7.19
CA PHE A 424 -5.49 19.39 6.53
C PHE A 424 -6.08 18.39 5.53
N GLY A 425 -5.24 17.66 4.80
CA GLY A 425 -5.68 16.53 3.96
C GLY A 425 -6.39 15.45 4.79
N ALA A 426 -5.80 15.05 5.92
CA ALA A 426 -6.43 14.10 6.85
C ALA A 426 -7.76 14.62 7.41
N ARG A 427 -7.83 15.88 7.85
CA ARG A 427 -9.08 16.52 8.29
C ARG A 427 -10.14 16.54 7.20
N THR A 428 -9.76 16.80 5.95
CA THR A 428 -10.68 16.79 4.81
C THR A 428 -11.31 15.41 4.61
N ILE A 429 -10.52 14.34 4.79
CA ILE A 429 -11.01 12.96 4.78
C ILE A 429 -12.00 12.76 5.94
N ILE A 430 -11.58 13.06 7.17
CA ILE A 430 -12.39 12.87 8.39
C ILE A 430 -13.74 13.60 8.28
N GLU A 431 -13.74 14.87 7.90
CA GLU A 431 -14.97 15.64 7.73
C GLU A 431 -15.84 15.10 6.59
N THR A 432 -15.25 14.52 5.55
CA THR A 432 -16.02 13.88 4.47
C THR A 432 -16.71 12.60 4.95
N PHE A 433 -16.04 11.77 5.75
CA PHE A 433 -16.66 10.61 6.40
C PHE A 433 -17.83 11.04 7.30
N ALA A 434 -17.60 12.02 8.18
CA ALA A 434 -18.61 12.53 9.10
C ALA A 434 -19.86 13.07 8.36
N ARG A 435 -19.66 13.85 7.28
CA ARG A 435 -20.77 14.37 6.46
C ARG A 435 -21.57 13.28 5.76
N ASN A 436 -21.01 12.09 5.54
CA ASN A 436 -21.69 10.95 4.93
C ASN A 436 -22.16 9.91 5.97
N GLY A 437 -22.18 10.27 7.25
CA GLY A 437 -22.76 9.45 8.31
C GLY A 437 -21.84 8.35 8.85
N VAL A 438 -20.53 8.47 8.63
CA VAL A 438 -19.52 7.63 9.30
C VAL A 438 -18.76 8.51 10.29
N GLU A 439 -19.14 8.42 11.56
CA GLU A 439 -18.48 9.17 12.64
C GLU A 439 -17.09 8.59 12.91
N ILE A 440 -16.11 9.45 13.18
CA ILE A 440 -14.76 9.09 13.62
C ILE A 440 -14.51 9.78 14.95
N THR A 441 -14.21 9.01 15.98
CA THR A 441 -14.07 9.48 17.36
C THR A 441 -12.61 9.50 17.84
N GLU A 442 -11.75 8.70 17.23
CA GLU A 442 -10.31 8.72 17.48
C GLU A 442 -9.49 8.32 16.24
N ILE A 443 -8.26 8.79 16.18
CA ILE A 443 -7.24 8.31 15.25
C ILE A 443 -6.31 7.38 16.02
N VAL A 444 -6.08 6.18 15.51
CA VAL A 444 -5.11 5.23 16.04
C VAL A 444 -3.93 5.16 15.08
N ALA A 445 -2.86 5.88 15.39
CA ALA A 445 -1.72 6.05 14.52
C ALA A 445 -0.71 4.91 14.68
N ALA A 446 -0.21 4.43 13.55
CA ALA A 446 0.85 3.44 13.42
C ALA A 446 1.83 3.86 12.31
N GLY A 447 2.93 3.12 12.15
CA GLY A 447 3.91 3.38 11.10
C GLY A 447 5.05 4.30 11.53
N GLY A 448 5.92 4.68 10.58
CA GLY A 448 7.18 5.36 10.87
C GLY A 448 7.03 6.81 11.33
N LEU A 449 5.97 7.51 10.90
CA LEU A 449 5.79 8.93 11.18
C LEU A 449 5.38 9.24 12.62
N ILE A 450 4.93 8.25 13.40
CA ILE A 450 4.57 8.43 14.83
C ILE A 450 5.76 8.91 15.69
N LYS A 451 6.99 8.75 15.19
CA LYS A 451 8.22 9.26 15.83
C LYS A 451 8.27 10.80 15.84
N ASN A 452 7.63 11.47 14.89
CA ASN A 452 7.54 12.92 14.86
C ASN A 452 6.41 13.41 15.78
N LYS A 453 6.73 13.64 17.05
CA LYS A 453 5.77 14.06 18.07
C LYS A 453 5.10 15.40 17.75
N PHE A 454 5.82 16.32 17.10
CA PHE A 454 5.27 17.60 16.68
C PHE A 454 4.19 17.41 15.61
N LEU A 455 4.45 16.56 14.62
CA LEU A 455 3.46 16.18 13.62
C LEU A 455 2.22 15.51 14.24
N MET A 456 2.42 14.61 15.20
CA MET A 456 1.29 13.94 15.87
C MET A 456 0.42 14.92 16.66
N GLN A 457 1.02 15.83 17.44
CA GLN A 457 0.26 16.86 18.14
C GLN A 457 -0.47 17.78 17.14
N MET A 458 0.19 18.17 16.05
CA MET A 458 -0.43 18.98 14.98
C MET A 458 -1.63 18.26 14.37
N TYR A 459 -1.55 16.96 14.09
CA TYR A 459 -2.70 16.19 13.59
C TYR A 459 -3.85 16.19 14.60
N ALA A 460 -3.57 16.01 15.89
CA ALA A 460 -4.60 16.04 16.93
C ALA A 460 -5.30 17.42 16.93
N ASP A 461 -4.53 18.51 16.93
CA ASP A 461 -5.04 19.88 16.96
C ASP A 461 -5.82 20.24 15.70
N VAL A 462 -5.33 19.87 14.52
CA VAL A 462 -5.97 20.15 13.22
C VAL A 462 -7.25 19.34 13.07
N CYS A 463 -7.19 18.02 13.29
CA CYS A 463 -8.33 17.12 13.12
C CYS A 463 -9.35 17.21 14.25
N LYS A 464 -8.98 17.82 15.38
CA LYS A 464 -9.81 17.93 16.60
C LYS A 464 -10.25 16.58 17.16
N LEU A 465 -9.38 15.57 17.02
CA LEU A 465 -9.61 14.22 17.52
C LEU A 465 -8.42 13.80 18.40
N PRO A 466 -8.68 12.99 19.45
CA PRO A 466 -7.60 12.33 20.16
C PRO A 466 -6.83 11.39 19.22
N ILE A 467 -5.51 11.30 19.45
CA ILE A 467 -4.65 10.34 18.76
C ILE A 467 -4.08 9.35 19.76
N SER A 468 -4.43 8.09 19.56
CA SER A 468 -3.82 6.93 20.19
C SER A 468 -2.66 6.43 19.31
N VAL A 469 -1.59 5.88 19.90
CA VAL A 469 -0.40 5.43 19.15
C VAL A 469 -0.10 3.96 19.41
N GLY A 470 0.06 3.17 18.35
CA GLY A 470 0.46 1.76 18.45
C GLY A 470 1.83 1.59 19.11
N LEU A 471 1.97 0.57 19.97
CA LEU A 471 3.20 0.32 20.73
C LEU A 471 4.15 -0.69 20.06
N THR A 472 3.66 -1.50 19.14
CA THR A 472 4.47 -2.46 18.39
C THR A 472 5.36 -1.76 17.35
N THR A 473 6.55 -2.30 17.16
CA THR A 473 7.45 -1.90 16.06
C THR A 473 7.19 -2.67 14.77
N GLN A 474 6.40 -3.74 14.81
CA GLN A 474 6.06 -4.61 13.67
C GLN A 474 4.54 -4.81 13.56
N PRO A 475 3.77 -3.74 13.27
CA PRO A 475 2.31 -3.80 13.24
C PRO A 475 1.74 -4.80 12.23
N GLY A 476 2.41 -5.02 11.08
CA GLY A 476 2.03 -6.05 10.11
C GLY A 476 2.09 -7.44 10.72
N ALA A 477 3.29 -7.88 11.11
CA ALA A 477 3.51 -9.20 11.69
C ALA A 477 2.69 -9.45 12.97
N LEU A 478 2.59 -8.48 13.89
CA LEU A 478 1.74 -8.64 15.08
C LEU A 478 0.26 -8.75 14.70
N GLY A 479 -0.21 -7.94 13.75
CA GLY A 479 -1.59 -8.02 13.27
C GLY A 479 -1.90 -9.38 12.64
N SER A 480 -0.98 -9.89 11.81
CA SER A 480 -1.06 -11.24 11.26
C SER A 480 -1.10 -12.33 12.33
N ALA A 481 -0.31 -12.20 13.39
CA ALA A 481 -0.34 -13.09 14.54
C ALA A 481 -1.69 -13.08 15.29
N VAL A 482 -2.38 -11.93 15.36
CA VAL A 482 -3.75 -11.85 15.93
C VAL A 482 -4.70 -12.76 15.15
N PHE A 483 -4.70 -12.69 13.82
CA PHE A 483 -5.53 -13.57 12.97
C PHE A 483 -5.13 -15.04 13.08
N ALA A 484 -3.83 -15.33 13.22
CA ALA A 484 -3.33 -16.69 13.47
C ALA A 484 -3.93 -17.30 14.74
N ALA A 485 -4.02 -16.52 15.82
CA ALA A 485 -4.55 -16.98 17.11
C ALA A 485 -6.06 -17.28 17.05
N VAL A 486 -6.81 -16.54 16.23
CA VAL A 486 -8.22 -16.81 15.94
C VAL A 486 -8.38 -18.09 15.13
N ALA A 487 -7.63 -18.24 14.04
CA ALA A 487 -7.68 -19.45 13.20
C ALA A 487 -7.27 -20.72 13.99
N ALA A 488 -6.33 -20.60 14.93
CA ALA A 488 -5.93 -21.67 15.84
C ALA A 488 -6.95 -21.96 16.96
N GLY A 489 -8.05 -21.22 17.04
CA GLY A 489 -9.10 -21.38 18.05
C GLY A 489 -8.68 -20.99 19.46
N VAL A 490 -7.63 -20.17 19.62
CA VAL A 490 -7.20 -19.69 20.94
C VAL A 490 -8.11 -18.56 21.43
N TYR A 491 -8.55 -17.71 20.50
CA TYR A 491 -9.54 -16.67 20.74
C TYR A 491 -10.76 -16.89 19.83
N PRO A 492 -11.96 -16.47 20.28
CA PRO A 492 -13.19 -16.69 19.52
C PRO A 492 -13.30 -15.80 18.27
N ASP A 493 -12.67 -14.62 18.30
CA ASP A 493 -12.75 -13.63 17.23
C ASP A 493 -11.55 -12.66 17.26
N VAL A 494 -11.44 -11.86 16.20
CA VAL A 494 -10.35 -10.88 16.01
C VAL A 494 -10.34 -9.82 17.10
N LYS A 495 -11.52 -9.41 17.60
CA LYS A 495 -11.64 -8.39 18.63
C LYS A 495 -11.05 -8.88 19.96
N ALA A 496 -11.41 -10.09 20.39
CA ALA A 496 -10.87 -10.72 21.59
C ALA A 496 -9.35 -10.94 21.49
N ALA A 497 -8.88 -11.41 20.34
CA ALA A 497 -7.45 -11.60 20.10
C ALA A 497 -6.68 -10.27 20.07
N SER A 498 -7.21 -9.25 19.40
CA SER A 498 -6.64 -7.89 19.34
C SER A 498 -6.54 -7.25 20.72
N MET A 499 -7.58 -7.38 21.56
CA MET A 499 -7.55 -6.84 22.92
C MET A 499 -6.51 -7.54 23.82
N ALA A 500 -6.23 -8.83 23.58
CA ALA A 500 -5.25 -9.56 24.36
C ALA A 500 -3.81 -9.39 23.86
N MET A 501 -3.61 -9.26 22.54
CA MET A 501 -2.29 -9.29 21.90
C MET A 501 -1.86 -7.95 21.31
N GLY A 502 -2.80 -7.08 20.96
CA GLY A 502 -2.51 -5.74 20.48
C GLY A 502 -2.19 -4.79 21.63
N ALA A 503 -1.55 -3.67 21.33
CA ALA A 503 -1.27 -2.64 22.33
C ALA A 503 -1.15 -1.24 21.72
N ARG A 504 -1.70 -0.26 22.42
CA ARG A 504 -1.60 1.16 22.08
C ARG A 504 -1.45 2.01 23.35
N GLN A 505 -0.81 3.17 23.21
CA GLN A 505 -0.94 4.27 24.15
C GLN A 505 -2.19 5.07 23.77
N GLU A 506 -3.26 4.92 24.56
CA GLU A 506 -4.50 5.66 24.35
C GLU A 506 -4.31 7.15 24.61
N ASN A 507 -4.94 7.99 23.79
CA ASN A 507 -4.94 9.45 23.96
C ASN A 507 -3.52 10.03 24.15
N ALA A 508 -2.54 9.48 23.43
CA ALA A 508 -1.15 9.92 23.47
C ALA A 508 -1.01 11.41 23.12
N TYR A 509 -1.91 11.91 22.25
CA TYR A 509 -2.06 13.33 21.94
C TYR A 509 -3.53 13.71 22.03
N LEU A 510 -3.81 14.79 22.77
CA LEU A 510 -5.14 15.37 22.89
C LEU A 510 -5.18 16.70 22.14
N PRO A 511 -6.29 17.01 21.44
CA PRO A 511 -6.42 18.28 20.74
C PRO A 511 -6.36 19.44 21.74
N ASN A 512 -5.53 20.44 21.44
CA ASN A 512 -5.51 21.72 22.15
C ASN A 512 -6.54 22.67 21.52
N PRO A 513 -7.62 23.07 22.23
CA PRO A 513 -8.66 23.92 21.67
C PRO A 513 -8.16 25.28 21.14
N GLU A 514 -7.15 25.87 21.76
CA GLU A 514 -6.58 27.15 21.32
C GLU A 514 -5.82 26.99 20.01
N ALA A 515 -5.00 25.94 19.90
CA ALA A 515 -4.29 25.59 18.66
C ALA A 515 -5.28 25.24 17.54
N SER A 516 -6.29 24.42 17.85
CA SER A 516 -7.36 24.05 16.91
C SER A 516 -8.08 25.27 16.34
N ALA A 517 -8.36 26.29 17.16
CA ALA A 517 -9.00 27.53 16.70
C ALA A 517 -8.11 28.37 15.76
N LEU A 518 -6.78 28.28 15.92
CA LEU A 518 -5.83 28.91 14.99
C LEU A 518 -5.75 28.10 13.69
N TYR A 519 -5.65 26.78 13.78
CA TYR A 519 -5.64 25.89 12.62
C TYR A 519 -6.94 25.93 11.81
N ASP A 520 -8.10 26.18 12.43
CA ASP A 520 -9.35 26.40 11.69
C ASP A 520 -9.26 27.52 10.65
N LYS A 521 -8.49 28.58 10.95
CA LYS A 521 -8.30 29.71 10.01
C LYS A 521 -7.47 29.28 8.81
N LEU A 522 -6.39 28.54 9.04
CA LEU A 522 -5.54 28.00 7.97
C LEU A 522 -6.28 26.91 7.17
N PHE A 523 -7.05 26.06 7.84
CA PHE A 523 -7.86 25.03 7.21
C PHE A 523 -8.96 25.62 6.31
N TYR A 524 -9.54 26.76 6.68
CA TYR A 524 -10.47 27.48 5.82
C TYR A 524 -9.79 27.89 4.49
N GLU A 525 -8.58 28.47 4.56
CA GLU A 525 -7.83 28.84 3.36
C GLU A 525 -7.39 27.60 2.54
N TYR A 526 -6.96 26.53 3.21
CA TYR A 526 -6.71 25.23 2.56
C TYR A 526 -7.94 24.75 1.82
N THR A 527 -9.12 24.79 2.44
CA THR A 527 -10.40 24.33 1.85
C THR A 527 -10.77 25.16 0.62
N LEU A 528 -10.58 26.48 0.66
CA LEU A 528 -10.82 27.34 -0.50
C LEU A 528 -9.93 26.94 -1.69
N LEU A 529 -8.63 26.74 -1.45
CA LEU A 529 -7.69 26.32 -2.49
C LEU A 529 -8.02 24.91 -3.00
N HIS A 530 -8.31 23.99 -2.07
CA HIS A 530 -8.72 22.62 -2.36
C HIS A 530 -9.91 22.59 -3.32
N ASP A 531 -10.98 23.35 -3.04
CA ASP A 531 -12.18 23.32 -3.88
C ASP A 531 -11.99 24.07 -5.20
N VAL A 532 -11.27 25.19 -5.20
CA VAL A 532 -10.95 25.92 -6.44
C VAL A 532 -10.19 25.04 -7.42
N PHE A 533 -9.15 24.33 -6.96
CA PHE A 533 -8.30 23.55 -7.86
C PHE A 533 -8.73 22.09 -8.03
N GLY A 534 -9.47 21.54 -7.08
CA GLY A 534 -9.85 20.12 -7.04
C GLY A 534 -11.32 19.81 -7.36
N ARG A 535 -12.22 20.81 -7.31
CA ARG A 535 -13.67 20.63 -7.58
C ARG A 535 -14.19 21.46 -8.75
N GLY A 536 -13.32 21.78 -9.71
CA GLY A 536 -13.72 22.42 -10.97
C GLY A 536 -13.78 23.94 -10.97
N GLY A 537 -13.35 24.62 -9.90
CA GLY A 537 -13.22 26.09 -9.90
C GLY A 537 -12.15 26.62 -10.87
N SER A 538 -11.15 25.80 -11.20
CA SER A 538 -10.09 26.12 -12.13
C SER A 538 -9.45 24.86 -12.70
N SER A 539 -9.33 24.77 -14.04
CA SER A 539 -8.57 23.70 -14.70
C SER A 539 -7.07 24.01 -14.87
N LEU A 540 -6.54 24.98 -14.13
CA LEU A 540 -5.15 25.46 -14.27
C LEU A 540 -4.13 24.33 -14.08
N LEU A 541 -4.24 23.53 -13.03
CA LEU A 541 -3.27 22.47 -12.72
C LEU A 541 -3.20 21.40 -13.83
N TYR A 542 -4.37 20.99 -14.35
CA TYR A 542 -4.47 20.06 -15.47
C TYR A 542 -3.77 20.60 -16.73
N ARG A 543 -4.05 21.87 -17.09
CA ARG A 543 -3.40 22.50 -18.25
C ARG A 543 -1.88 22.58 -18.08
N LEU A 544 -1.37 22.83 -16.87
CA LEU A 544 0.08 22.79 -16.62
C LEU A 544 0.66 21.40 -16.82
N LYS A 545 -0.05 20.34 -16.37
CA LYS A 545 0.36 18.95 -16.57
C LYS A 545 0.39 18.59 -18.06
N ASP A 546 -0.58 19.04 -18.84
CA ASP A 546 -0.62 18.83 -20.30
C ASP A 546 0.48 19.62 -21.03
N MET A 547 0.69 20.90 -20.69
CA MET A 547 1.80 21.69 -21.23
C MET A 547 3.16 21.04 -20.96
N ARG A 548 3.34 20.44 -19.78
CA ARG A 548 4.54 19.65 -19.43
C ARG A 548 4.64 18.41 -20.32
N ARG A 549 3.57 17.61 -20.46
CA ARG A 549 3.54 16.42 -21.33
C ARG A 549 3.94 16.76 -22.76
N ASP A 550 3.36 17.82 -23.32
CA ASP A 550 3.68 18.29 -24.67
C ASP A 550 5.12 18.79 -24.77
N GLY A 551 5.62 19.49 -23.75
CA GLY A 551 7.02 19.92 -23.66
C GLY A 551 8.00 18.74 -23.71
N VAL A 552 7.70 17.66 -22.98
CA VAL A 552 8.49 16.43 -22.98
C VAL A 552 8.45 15.75 -24.35
N LYS A 553 7.26 15.59 -24.96
CA LYS A 553 7.09 15.04 -26.31
C LYS A 553 7.88 15.82 -27.36
N ARG A 554 7.79 17.16 -27.34
CA ARG A 554 8.56 18.03 -28.24
C ARG A 554 10.07 17.87 -28.05
N ARG A 555 10.54 17.69 -26.81
CA ARG A 555 11.96 17.44 -26.53
C ARG A 555 12.39 16.08 -27.08
N ALA A 556 11.61 15.02 -26.84
CA ALA A 556 11.91 13.68 -27.36
C ALA A 556 12.02 13.66 -28.89
N ALA A 557 11.04 14.23 -29.59
CA ALA A 557 11.06 14.33 -31.06
C ALA A 557 12.29 15.10 -31.61
N LYS A 558 12.77 16.13 -30.89
CA LYS A 558 14.01 16.85 -31.25
C LYS A 558 15.27 16.01 -31.08
N HIS A 559 15.26 15.02 -30.19
CA HIS A 559 16.40 14.14 -29.94
C HIS A 559 16.36 12.89 -30.82
N GLU A 560 15.18 12.39 -31.19
CA GLU A 560 15.04 11.33 -32.21
C GLU A 560 15.56 11.79 -33.58
N GLY A 561 15.24 13.02 -34.00
CA GLY A 561 15.80 13.64 -35.21
C GLY A 561 17.30 13.97 -35.15
N ARG A 562 17.98 13.72 -34.03
CA ARG A 562 19.44 13.89 -33.88
C ARG A 562 20.22 12.59 -34.01
N TYR A 563 19.55 11.43 -34.02
CA TYR A 563 20.20 10.15 -34.27
C TYR A 563 20.18 9.74 -35.76
N GLU A 564 19.26 10.26 -36.56
CA GLU A 564 19.29 10.07 -38.03
C GLU A 564 20.44 10.84 -38.71
N ASP A 565 20.95 11.91 -38.09
CA ASP A 565 22.05 12.74 -38.62
C ASP A 565 23.46 12.23 -38.22
N LEU A 566 23.55 11.17 -37.40
CA LEU A 566 24.82 10.57 -36.96
C LEU A 566 25.19 9.31 -37.75
N ASP A 567 24.29 8.74 -38.55
CA ASP A 567 24.60 7.63 -39.48
C ASP A 567 25.11 8.11 -40.85
N THR A 568 24.93 9.39 -41.19
CA THR A 568 25.47 9.98 -42.43
C THR A 568 26.89 10.51 -42.31
N THR A 569 27.47 10.54 -41.10
CA THR A 569 28.86 10.99 -40.87
C THR A 569 29.86 9.87 -40.55
N ARG A 570 29.44 8.59 -40.58
CA ARG A 570 30.36 7.44 -40.42
C ARG A 570 30.93 6.89 -41.73
N GLU A 571 30.43 7.30 -42.90
CA GLU A 571 31.01 6.89 -44.21
C GLU A 571 32.06 7.86 -44.79
N GLN A 572 32.32 9.02 -44.16
CA GLN A 572 33.21 10.05 -44.75
C GLN A 572 34.46 10.45 -43.95
N ILE A 573 34.76 9.80 -42.82
CA ILE A 573 36.01 10.05 -42.10
C ILE A 573 36.79 8.74 -41.93
N ALA A 574 37.55 8.43 -43.00
CA ALA A 574 38.92 7.89 -43.00
C ALA A 574 39.17 6.56 -42.26
N GLY A 575 39.67 5.49 -42.90
CA GLY A 575 40.59 5.53 -44.03
C GLY A 575 41.90 6.22 -43.64
N GLY A 576 42.68 5.65 -42.72
CA GLY A 576 44.04 6.13 -42.46
C GLY A 576 44.65 5.67 -41.13
N GLY A 577 45.66 4.80 -41.23
CA GLY A 577 46.92 4.95 -40.49
C GLY A 577 47.01 4.49 -39.04
N THR A 578 47.75 3.40 -38.86
CA THR A 578 48.41 2.88 -37.66
C THR A 578 49.21 3.91 -36.84
N ASP A 579 49.13 3.89 -35.51
CA ASP A 579 50.26 3.53 -34.62
C ASP A 579 49.92 3.56 -33.11
N TYR A 580 50.76 2.86 -32.36
CA TYR A 580 50.60 2.24 -31.04
C TYR A 580 51.01 3.10 -29.80
N TYR A 581 50.34 2.80 -28.65
CA TYR A 581 50.77 2.83 -27.22
C TYR A 581 51.13 4.18 -26.51
N PRO A 582 51.19 4.22 -25.14
CA PRO A 582 50.21 3.81 -24.12
C PRO A 582 50.05 4.81 -22.93
N VAL A 583 48.95 4.62 -22.19
CA VAL A 583 48.75 4.67 -20.71
C VAL A 583 49.68 5.55 -19.84
N ALA A 584 49.06 6.47 -19.11
CA ALA A 584 49.23 6.66 -17.66
C ALA A 584 47.90 7.17 -17.05
#